data_AF-A0A8T5M0I6-F1
#
_entry.id   AF-A0A8T5M0I6-F1
#
_cell.length_a   1.000
_cell.length_b   1.000
_cell.length_c   1.000
_cell.angle_alpha   90.00
_cell.angle_beta   90.00
_cell.angle_gamma   90.00
#
_symmetry.space_group_name_H-M   'P 1'
#
loop_
_entity.id
_entity.type
_entity.pdbx_description
1 polymer ?
#
loop_
_entity_poly.entity_id
_entity_poly.type
_entity_poly.pdbx_seq_one_letter_code
_entity_poly.pdbx_strand_id
1 'polypeptide(L)' 'MARNKTLSTKQLKELAEKINGLSFQETFLVQEIVLLESQLKPDGPVYKKVFEWKLVS' A
#
# COMPACT_ATOMS: atom_id res chain seq x y z
N MET A 1 19.89 -7.05 9.70
CA MET A 1 19.21 -5.75 9.62
C MET A 1 19.12 -5.38 8.15
N ALA A 2 17.95 -5.55 7.52
CA ALA A 2 17.76 -5.17 6.14
C ALA A 2 17.95 -3.65 6.01
N ARG A 3 18.91 -3.22 5.20
CA ARG A 3 19.10 -1.80 4.87
C ARG A 3 17.88 -1.39 4.05
N ASN A 4 16.96 -0.63 4.67
CA ASN A 4 15.95 0.09 3.91
C ASN A 4 16.69 0.93 2.87
N LYS A 5 16.53 0.61 1.58
CA LYS A 5 17.09 1.42 0.50
C LYS A 5 16.33 2.74 0.51
N THR A 6 16.85 3.72 1.22
CA THR A 6 16.29 5.07 1.23
C THR A 6 16.37 5.63 -0.17
N LEU A 7 15.24 6.07 -0.72
CA LEU A 7 15.21 6.75 -2.01
C LEU A 7 16.06 8.02 -1.94
N SER A 8 16.85 8.28 -2.98
CA SER A 8 17.55 9.55 -3.11
C SER A 8 16.57 10.71 -3.31
N THR A 9 16.97 11.93 -2.96
CA THR A 9 16.15 13.14 -3.14
C THR A 9 15.65 13.32 -4.57
N LYS A 10 16.46 12.95 -5.57
CA LYS A 10 16.07 12.99 -6.99
C LYS A 10 14.94 11.99 -7.29
N GLN A 11 15.07 10.75 -6.82
CA GLN A 11 14.03 9.72 -7.00
C GLN A 11 12.73 10.08 -6.28
N LEU A 12 12.81 10.72 -5.11
CA LEU A 12 11.64 11.23 -4.40
C LEU A 12 10.91 12.31 -5.21
N LYS A 13 11.65 13.25 -5.81
CA LYS A 13 11.07 14.30 -6.64
C LYS A 13 10.38 13.74 -7.89
N GLU A 14 11.05 12.83 -8.60
CA GLU A 14 10.47 12.16 -9.78
C GLU A 14 9.21 11.35 -9.42
N LEU A 15 9.20 10.71 -8.25
CA LEU A 15 8.02 9.98 -7.77
C LEU A 15 6.86 10.94 -7.44
N ALA A 16 7.16 12.06 -6.79
CA ALA A 16 6.15 13.08 -6.45
C ALA A 16 5.51 13.70 -7.70
N GLU A 17 6.32 14.03 -8.71
CA GLU A 17 5.82 14.54 -9.99
C GLU A 17 4.91 13.52 -10.70
N LYS A 18 5.29 12.22 -10.67
CA LYS A 18 4.46 11.15 -11.21
C LYS A 18 3.13 11.02 -10.47
N ILE A 19 3.14 11.07 -9.14
CA ILE A 19 1.92 10.96 -8.32
C ILE A 19 1.00 12.17 -8.56
N ASN A 20 1.55 13.37 -8.66
CA ASN A 20 0.77 14.58 -8.93
C ASN A 20 0.11 14.58 -10.32
N GLY A 21 0.68 13.87 -11.29
CA GLY A 21 0.08 13.68 -12.61
C GLY A 21 -1.04 12.64 -12.66
N LEU A 22 -1.23 11.85 -11.60
CA LEU A 22 -2.31 10.87 -11.52
C LEU A 22 -3.58 11.53 -10.98
N SER A 23 -4.70 11.30 -11.65
CA SER A 23 -6.02 11.59 -11.10
C SER A 23 -6.48 10.41 -10.24
N PHE A 24 -6.84 10.69 -8.99
CA PHE A 24 -7.40 9.70 -8.09
C PHE A 24 -8.91 9.90 -8.00
N GLN A 25 -9.66 8.80 -7.89
CA GLN A 25 -11.07 8.89 -7.55
C GLN A 25 -11.19 9.33 -6.08
N GLU A 26 -11.79 10.48 -5.83
CA GLU A 26 -11.97 11.02 -4.48
C GLU A 26 -12.96 10.19 -3.64
N THR A 27 -13.84 9.44 -4.28
CA THR A 27 -14.83 8.58 -3.62
C THR A 27 -15.09 7.34 -4.47
N PHE A 28 -15.15 6.19 -3.81
CA PHE A 28 -15.47 4.92 -4.43
C PHE A 28 -16.31 4.07 -3.47
N LEU A 29 -17.11 3.16 -4.04
CA LEU A 29 -17.93 2.24 -3.26
C LEU A 29 -17.03 1.14 -2.66
N VAL A 30 -17.09 0.97 -1.34
CA VAL A 30 -16.36 -0.09 -0.65
C VAL A 30 -17.12 -1.42 -0.85
N GLN A 31 -16.45 -2.42 -1.42
CA GLN A 31 -17.05 -3.73 -1.74
C GLN A 31 -16.75 -4.80 -0.69
N GLU A 32 -15.64 -4.68 0.03
CA GLU A 32 -15.23 -5.64 1.04
C GLU A 32 -14.33 -5.00 2.11
N ILE A 33 -14.35 -5.59 3.29
CA ILE A 33 -13.44 -5.28 4.39
C ILE A 33 -12.57 -6.51 4.64
N VAL A 34 -11.26 -6.34 4.59
CA VAL A 34 -10.29 -7.44 4.74
C VAL A 34 -9.43 -7.19 5.98
N LEU A 35 -9.37 -8.19 6.87
CA LEU A 35 -8.42 -8.19 7.98
C LEU A 35 -7.13 -8.89 7.57
N LEU A 36 -6.01 -8.19 7.70
CA LEU A 36 -4.68 -8.70 7.39
C LEU A 36 -3.84 -8.79 8.67
N GLU A 37 -3.17 -9.93 8.85
CA GLU A 37 -2.11 -10.08 9.84
C GLU A 37 -0.78 -9.67 9.22
N SER A 38 -0.08 -8.73 9.86
CA SER A 38 1.27 -8.34 9.46
C SER A 38 2.28 -9.31 10.07
N GLN A 39 3.02 -10.01 9.22
CA GLN A 39 4.14 -10.87 9.62
C GLN A 39 5.44 -10.21 9.18
N LEU A 40 6.24 -9.74 10.14
CA LEU A 40 7.52 -9.13 9.85
C LEU A 40 8.54 -10.21 9.47
N LYS A 41 8.94 -10.23 8.19
CA LYS A 41 10.00 -11.10 7.69
C LYS A 41 11.28 -10.31 7.42
N PRO A 42 12.46 -10.97 7.30
CA PRO A 42 13.72 -10.29 7.03
C PRO A 42 13.75 -9.46 5.73
N ASP A 43 12.93 -9.82 4.75
CA ASP A 43 12.77 -9.17 3.44
C ASP A 43 11.68 -8.07 3.43
N GLY A 44 10.86 -7.98 4.48
CA GLY A 44 9.81 -6.97 4.64
C GLY A 44 8.56 -7.51 5.34
N PRO A 45 7.58 -6.64 5.63
CA PRO A 45 6.29 -7.10 6.13
C PRO A 45 5.56 -7.90 5.04
N VAL A 46 5.09 -9.09 5.39
CA VAL A 46 4.20 -9.90 4.58
C VAL A 46 2.82 -9.89 5.24
N TYR A 47 1.80 -9.49 4.47
CA TYR A 47 0.44 -9.41 4.95
C TYR A 47 -0.31 -10.70 4.58
N LYS A 48 -0.82 -11.41 5.59
CA LYS A 48 -1.63 -12.62 5.41
C LYS A 48 -3.10 -12.28 5.65
N LYS A 49 -3.99 -12.64 4.72
CA LYS A 49 -5.44 -12.51 4.88
C LYS A 49 -5.94 -13.43 6.00
N VAL A 50 -6.61 -12.86 6.99
CA VAL A 50 -7.18 -13.58 8.15
C VAL A 50 -8.69 -13.69 8.02
N PHE A 51 -9.32 -12.62 7.55
CA PHE A 51 -10.76 -12.53 7.43
C PHE A 51 -11.15 -11.60 6.28
N GLU A 52 -12.31 -11.86 5.70
CA GLU A 52 -12.89 -11.07 4.62
C GLU A 52 -14.40 -10.99 4.85
N TRP A 53 -14.91 -9.76 4.84
CA TRP A 53 -16.33 -9.49 4.84
C TRP A 53 -16.70 -8.76 3.56
N LYS A 54 -17.46 -9.46 2.71
CA LYS A 54 -18.07 -8.86 1.52
C LYS A 54 -19.24 -7.98 1.94
N LEU A 55 -19.15 -6.71 1.59
CA LEU A 55 -20.24 -5.75 1.71
C LEU A 55 -21.11 -5.93 0.48
N VAL A 56 -21.97 -6.95 0.51
CA VAL A 56 -22.90 -7.22 -0.58
C VAL A 56 -23.87 -6.03 -0.66
N SER A 57 -23.97 -5.45 -1.85
CA SER A 57 -24.95 -4.42 -2.23
C SER A 57 -26.35 -5.00 -2.38
#